data_AF-M4VI04-F1
#
_entry.id   AF-M4VI04-F1
#
_cell.length_a   1.000
_cell.length_b   1.000
_cell.length_c   1.000
_cell.angle_alpha   90.00
_cell.angle_beta   90.00
_cell.angle_gamma   90.00
#
_symmetry.space_group_name_H-M   'P 1'
#
loop_
_entity.id
_entity.type
_entity.pdbx_description
1 polymer ?
#
loop_
_entity_poly.entity_id
_entity_poly.type
_entity_poly.pdbx_seq_one_letter_code
_entity_poly.pdbx_strand_id
1 'polypeptide(L)'
;MLHKDPNAHAPSKTAECRACGGVVSKKASTCPHCGQKRPYKAKTSVGTWVVIVIAGFLTLSIINDSASSGNGSSSAPVKSSSHSDYSNPSKQQDWIWASQDGIKNRLKDPGSAKFKDSFFVLWKGTPVVCGYVNSKNAMGGYGGFQRFIASGDVIAYLEEQVSDFNNVWREICTQ
;
A
#
# COMPACT_ATOMS: atom_id res chain seq x y z
N MET A 1 27.45 49.65 -16.19
CA MET A 1 27.20 48.74 -15.05
C MET A 1 25.72 48.47 -14.97
N LEU A 2 25.34 47.22 -14.66
CA LEU A 2 23.99 46.67 -14.43
C LEU A 2 23.26 46.15 -15.68
N HIS A 3 23.61 44.91 -16.05
CA HIS A 3 22.73 44.03 -16.83
C HIS A 3 21.51 43.66 -15.97
N LYS A 4 20.32 43.75 -16.58
CA LYS A 4 19.05 43.37 -15.98
C LYS A 4 18.67 42.01 -16.55
N ASP A 5 18.83 40.96 -15.77
CA ASP A 5 18.46 39.60 -16.15
C ASP A 5 16.94 39.48 -16.36
N PRO A 6 16.46 39.05 -17.55
CA PRO A 6 15.02 38.91 -17.81
C PRO A 6 14.41 37.58 -17.32
N ASN A 7 15.13 36.77 -16.54
CA ASN A 7 14.69 35.44 -16.11
C ASN A 7 14.33 35.34 -14.62
N ALA A 8 13.45 36.24 -14.16
CA ALA A 8 12.78 36.05 -12.88
C ALA A 8 11.64 35.02 -13.05
N HIS A 9 11.99 33.74 -13.04
CA HIS A 9 11.00 32.66 -13.01
C HIS A 9 10.35 32.57 -11.63
N ALA A 10 9.02 32.71 -11.60
CA ALA A 10 8.19 32.54 -10.40
C ALA A 10 8.50 31.21 -9.69
N PRO A 11 8.43 31.14 -8.34
CA PRO A 11 8.75 29.94 -7.59
C PRO A 11 7.79 28.81 -8.01
N SER A 12 8.30 27.90 -8.84
CA SER A 12 7.52 26.75 -9.28
C SER A 12 7.27 25.88 -8.06
N LYS A 13 5.99 25.59 -7.76
CA LYS A 13 5.64 24.69 -6.66
C LYS A 13 6.30 23.33 -6.93
N THR A 14 7.31 22.97 -6.16
CA THR A 14 8.01 21.69 -6.24
C THR A 14 7.33 20.64 -5.36
N ALA A 15 7.50 19.38 -5.70
CA ALA A 15 7.04 18.21 -4.96
C ALA A 15 8.06 17.08 -5.07
N GLU A 16 8.06 16.17 -4.11
CA GLU A 16 8.93 15.01 -4.13
C GLU A 16 8.38 13.93 -5.08
N CYS A 17 9.28 13.35 -5.86
CA CYS A 17 8.96 12.23 -6.72
C CYS A 17 8.64 11.00 -5.87
N ARG A 18 7.50 10.38 -6.12
CA ARG A 18 7.03 9.20 -5.38
C ARG A 18 7.90 7.95 -5.52
N ALA A 19 8.71 7.89 -6.58
CA ALA A 19 9.55 6.73 -6.85
C ALA A 19 10.93 6.87 -6.22
N CYS A 20 11.57 8.03 -6.36
CA CYS A 20 12.97 8.22 -5.95
C CYS A 20 13.18 9.29 -4.88
N GLY A 21 12.12 9.98 -4.44
CA GLY A 21 12.21 11.10 -3.48
C GLY A 21 12.81 12.38 -4.04
N GLY A 22 13.33 12.38 -5.28
CA GLY A 22 13.92 13.55 -5.91
C GLY A 22 12.94 14.72 -6.01
N VAL A 23 13.41 15.92 -5.72
CA VAL A 23 12.59 17.14 -5.80
C VAL A 23 12.34 17.49 -7.26
N VAL A 24 11.07 17.50 -7.66
CA VAL A 24 10.65 17.78 -9.04
C VAL A 24 9.56 18.85 -9.08
N SER A 25 9.41 19.52 -10.22
CA SER A 25 8.33 20.50 -10.38
C SER A 25 6.95 19.80 -10.40
N LYS A 26 5.92 20.36 -9.75
CA LYS A 26 4.54 19.83 -9.83
C LYS A 26 3.94 19.85 -11.24
N LYS A 27 4.60 20.51 -12.20
CA LYS A 27 4.24 20.52 -13.62
C LYS A 27 5.03 19.50 -14.45
N ALA A 28 6.03 18.83 -13.88
CA ALA A 28 6.85 17.86 -14.61
C ALA A 28 6.02 16.62 -14.94
N SER A 29 6.00 16.25 -16.22
CA SER A 29 5.35 15.03 -16.72
C SER A 29 6.18 13.77 -16.46
N THR A 30 7.50 13.92 -16.29
CA THR A 30 8.45 12.82 -16.03
C THR A 30 9.52 13.28 -15.03
N CYS A 31 9.95 12.39 -14.14
CA CYS A 31 11.04 12.65 -13.19
C CYS A 31 12.42 12.56 -13.89
N PRO A 32 13.28 13.59 -13.80
CA PRO A 32 14.63 13.55 -14.38
C PRO A 32 15.61 12.68 -13.57
N HIS A 33 15.31 12.37 -12.31
CA HIS A 33 16.18 11.57 -11.44
C HIS A 33 16.03 10.06 -11.64
N CYS A 34 14.83 9.60 -12.05
CA CYS A 34 14.53 8.16 -12.15
C CYS A 34 13.64 7.77 -13.34
N GLY A 35 13.19 8.71 -14.16
CA GLY A 35 12.35 8.42 -15.33
C GLY A 35 10.86 8.17 -15.02
N GLN A 36 10.43 8.25 -13.76
CA GLN A 36 9.03 8.00 -13.40
C GLN A 36 8.07 8.98 -14.09
N LYS A 37 7.09 8.45 -14.83
CA LYS A 37 6.03 9.24 -15.46
C LYS A 37 5.01 9.67 -14.40
N ARG A 38 4.57 10.93 -14.45
CA ARG A 38 3.65 11.58 -13.50
C ARG A 38 4.15 11.45 -12.05
N PRO A 39 5.28 12.09 -11.71
CA PRO A 39 5.91 11.93 -10.40
C PRO A 39 5.10 12.51 -9.23
N TYR A 40 4.04 13.29 -9.50
CA TYR A 40 3.18 13.93 -8.52
C TYR A 40 1.68 13.69 -8.85
N LYS A 41 0.85 13.28 -7.86
CA LYS A 41 -0.62 13.39 -7.98
C LYS A 41 -1.06 14.72 -7.37
N ALA A 42 -1.85 15.47 -8.13
CA ALA A 42 -2.63 16.57 -7.59
C ALA A 42 -3.61 16.03 -6.53
N LYS A 43 -3.70 16.72 -5.38
CA LYS A 43 -4.79 16.50 -4.44
C LYS A 43 -6.04 17.14 -5.04
N THR A 44 -7.00 16.34 -5.47
CA THR A 44 -8.32 16.87 -5.84
C THR A 44 -8.99 17.36 -4.57
N SER A 45 -9.40 18.63 -4.55
CA SER A 45 -10.13 19.18 -3.41
C SER A 45 -11.45 18.45 -3.29
N VAL A 46 -11.69 17.79 -2.15
CA VAL A 46 -12.97 17.14 -1.81
C VAL A 46 -14.13 18.11 -1.98
N GLY A 47 -13.89 19.42 -1.82
CA GLY A 47 -14.89 20.47 -2.04
C GLY A 47 -15.42 20.56 -3.48
N THR A 48 -14.64 20.18 -4.50
CA THR A 48 -15.12 20.21 -5.91
C THR A 48 -16.18 19.14 -6.17
N TRP A 49 -16.10 18.00 -5.50
CA TRP A 49 -17.09 16.93 -5.64
C TRP A 49 -18.40 17.23 -4.92
N VAL A 50 -18.37 17.98 -3.82
CA VAL A 50 -19.58 18.36 -3.05
C VAL A 50 -20.50 19.28 -3.86
N VAL A 51 -19.96 20.23 -4.63
CA VAL A 51 -20.77 21.16 -5.45
C VAL A 51 -21.48 20.45 -6.62
N ILE A 52 -20.84 19.44 -7.21
CA ILE A 52 -21.41 18.65 -8.32
C ILE A 52 -22.59 17.80 -7.83
N VAL A 53 -22.49 17.22 -6.63
CA VAL A 53 -23.59 16.44 -6.03
C VAL A 53 -24.78 17.35 -5.68
N ILE A 54 -24.55 18.54 -5.12
CA ILE A 54 -25.63 19.46 -4.74
C ILE A 54 -26.37 20.03 -5.97
N ALA A 55 -25.65 20.37 -7.04
CA ALA A 55 -26.27 20.87 -8.28
C ALA A 55 -27.01 19.77 -9.07
N GLY A 56 -26.51 18.53 -9.02
CA GLY A 56 -27.16 17.38 -9.66
C GLY A 56 -28.48 16.97 -8.98
N PHE A 57 -28.60 17.16 -7.67
CA PHE A 57 -29.83 16.85 -6.91
C PHE A 57 -30.98 17.85 -7.13
N LEU A 58 -30.71 19.08 -7.58
CA LEU A 58 -31.75 20.10 -7.82
C LEU A 58 -32.34 20.09 -9.25
N THR A 59 -31.78 19.31 -10.18
CA THR A 59 -32.24 19.27 -11.59
C THR A 59 -32.77 17.91 -12.04
N LEU A 60 -32.80 16.88 -11.18
CA LEU A 60 -33.37 15.57 -11.49
C LEU A 60 -34.72 15.36 -10.77
N SER A 61 -35.81 15.81 -11.38
CA SER A 61 -37.17 15.39 -10.99
C SER A 61 -38.07 14.99 -12.17
N ILE A 62 -37.54 14.85 -13.39
CA ILE A 62 -38.35 14.29 -14.49
C ILE A 62 -37.46 13.49 -15.44
N ILE A 63 -37.23 12.20 -15.17
CA ILE A 63 -37.30 11.13 -16.18
C ILE A 63 -37.61 9.81 -15.47
N ASN A 64 -38.75 9.21 -15.80
CA ASN A 64 -39.13 7.84 -15.46
C ASN A 64 -38.73 6.89 -16.60
N ASP A 65 -38.51 5.62 -16.25
CA ASP A 65 -38.29 4.44 -17.11
C ASP A 65 -36.96 4.28 -17.86
N SER A 66 -36.03 3.57 -17.23
CA SER A 66 -35.74 2.17 -17.60
C SER A 66 -34.83 1.58 -16.54
N ALA A 67 -35.41 0.73 -15.70
CA ALA A 67 -34.71 -0.04 -14.71
C ALA A 67 -33.75 -1.04 -15.37
N SER A 68 -32.48 -0.69 -15.39
CA SER A 68 -31.37 -1.64 -15.29
C SER A 68 -30.19 -0.98 -14.58
N SER A 69 -30.47 -0.37 -13.43
CA SER A 69 -29.46 -0.08 -12.42
C SER A 69 -29.13 -1.37 -11.67
N GLY A 70 -28.01 -2.00 -12.05
CA GLY A 70 -27.25 -2.83 -11.13
C GLY A 70 -26.81 -1.96 -9.96
N ASN A 71 -27.65 -1.96 -8.93
CA ASN A 71 -27.42 -1.32 -7.65
C ASN A 71 -26.48 -2.20 -6.80
N GLY A 72 -25.72 -1.56 -5.92
CA GLY A 72 -25.31 -2.22 -4.68
C GLY A 72 -23.83 -2.56 -4.57
N SER A 73 -23.14 -1.72 -3.80
CA SER A 73 -22.19 -2.21 -2.81
C SER A 73 -22.72 -3.44 -2.08
N SER A 74 -21.78 -4.34 -1.79
CA SER A 74 -21.81 -5.27 -0.66
C SER A 74 -22.88 -6.35 -0.67
N SER A 75 -22.54 -7.53 -1.21
CA SER A 75 -22.34 -8.75 -0.40
C SER A 75 -21.94 -9.91 -1.32
N ALA A 76 -21.08 -10.79 -0.78
CA ALA A 76 -20.37 -11.85 -1.46
C ALA A 76 -21.23 -12.77 -2.36
N PRO A 77 -20.57 -13.48 -3.28
CA PRO A 77 -20.46 -14.91 -3.09
C PRO A 77 -18.99 -15.31 -2.93
N VAL A 78 -18.66 -15.77 -1.73
CA VAL A 78 -17.50 -16.63 -1.52
C VAL A 78 -17.86 -17.96 -2.19
N LYS A 79 -17.29 -18.24 -3.37
CA LYS A 79 -17.01 -19.60 -3.86
C LYS A 79 -16.27 -19.55 -5.21
N SER A 80 -15.11 -20.20 -5.22
CA SER A 80 -14.39 -20.67 -6.41
C SER A 80 -13.45 -19.69 -7.14
N SER A 81 -12.35 -19.32 -6.49
CA SER A 81 -11.12 -18.86 -7.17
C SER A 81 -9.85 -19.34 -6.46
N SER A 82 -9.90 -20.47 -5.75
CA SER A 82 -8.95 -20.75 -4.67
C SER A 82 -7.64 -21.45 -5.05
N HIS A 83 -7.24 -21.60 -6.32
CA HIS A 83 -5.95 -22.25 -6.64
C HIS A 83 -5.14 -21.64 -7.80
N SER A 84 -5.74 -20.89 -8.73
CA SER A 84 -5.03 -20.38 -9.92
C SER A 84 -4.23 -19.10 -9.67
N ASP A 85 -4.62 -18.28 -8.70
CA ASP A 85 -4.02 -16.95 -8.52
C ASP A 85 -2.72 -16.96 -7.71
N TYR A 86 -2.52 -17.97 -6.86
CA TYR A 86 -1.35 -18.07 -5.98
C TYR A 86 -0.13 -18.72 -6.62
N SER A 87 -0.24 -19.26 -7.83
CA SER A 87 0.92 -19.76 -8.60
C SER A 87 1.68 -18.65 -9.31
N ASN A 88 1.08 -17.46 -9.43
CA ASN A 88 1.69 -16.31 -10.09
C ASN A 88 2.69 -15.61 -9.15
N PRO A 89 4.00 -15.54 -9.49
CA PRO A 89 5.00 -14.92 -8.62
C PRO A 89 4.75 -13.44 -8.32
N SER A 90 4.15 -12.69 -9.26
CA SER A 90 3.79 -11.29 -9.01
C SER A 90 2.68 -11.16 -7.97
N LYS A 91 1.69 -12.06 -7.98
CA LYS A 91 0.64 -12.12 -6.96
C LYS A 91 1.18 -12.53 -5.60
N GLN A 92 2.13 -13.47 -5.57
CA GLN A 92 2.83 -13.82 -4.34
C GLN A 92 3.61 -12.62 -3.78
N GLN A 93 4.27 -11.85 -4.65
CA GLN A 93 4.98 -10.64 -4.25
C GLN A 93 4.06 -9.56 -3.68
N ASP A 94 2.90 -9.33 -4.30
CA ASP A 94 1.87 -8.43 -3.76
C ASP A 94 1.44 -8.86 -2.36
N TRP A 95 1.31 -10.18 -2.13
CA TRP A 95 0.96 -10.74 -0.82
C TRP A 95 2.05 -10.52 0.22
N ILE A 96 3.32 -10.72 -0.17
CA ILE A 96 4.47 -10.43 0.70
C ILE A 96 4.45 -8.96 1.12
N TRP A 97 4.19 -8.02 0.20
CA TRP A 97 4.11 -6.60 0.54
C TRP A 97 2.95 -6.28 1.50
N ALA A 98 1.75 -6.78 1.22
CA ALA A 98 0.61 -6.59 2.12
C ALA A 98 0.90 -7.13 3.54
N SER A 99 1.54 -8.30 3.63
CA SER A 99 1.96 -8.89 4.89
C SER A 99 3.05 -8.13 5.61
N GLN A 100 4.02 -7.56 4.91
CA GLN A 100 5.00 -6.67 5.52
C GLN A 100 4.35 -5.40 6.08
N ASP A 101 3.34 -4.85 5.40
CA ASP A 101 2.57 -3.70 5.90
C ASP A 101 1.73 -4.06 7.15
N GLY A 102 1.09 -5.23 7.16
CA GLY A 102 0.41 -5.75 8.35
C GLY A 102 1.37 -5.92 9.54
N ILE A 103 2.58 -6.42 9.28
CA ILE A 103 3.63 -6.57 10.31
C ILE A 103 4.09 -5.21 10.84
N LYS A 104 4.31 -4.21 9.98
CA LYS A 104 4.71 -2.85 10.42
C LYS A 104 3.75 -2.29 11.48
N ASN A 105 2.45 -2.53 11.34
CA ASN A 105 1.43 -2.08 12.30
C ASN A 105 1.54 -2.74 13.69
N ARG A 106 2.34 -3.83 13.83
CA ARG A 106 2.60 -4.51 15.10
C ARG A 106 3.89 -4.07 15.79
N LEU A 107 4.75 -3.30 15.09
CA LEU A 107 6.07 -2.90 15.59
C LEU A 107 5.98 -1.61 16.41
N LYS A 108 6.92 -1.43 17.35
CA LYS A 108 7.03 -0.19 18.14
C LYS A 108 7.45 1.02 17.30
N ASP A 109 8.32 0.80 16.31
CA ASP A 109 8.70 1.79 15.30
C ASP A 109 8.50 1.19 13.90
N PRO A 110 7.30 1.36 13.30
CA PRO A 110 6.96 0.83 11.98
C PRO A 110 7.90 1.31 10.86
N GLY A 111 8.41 2.55 10.95
CA GLY A 111 9.28 3.15 9.93
C GLY A 111 10.69 2.58 9.93
N SER A 112 11.12 1.95 11.03
CA SER A 112 12.42 1.29 11.15
C SER A 112 12.46 -0.15 10.65
N ALA A 113 11.32 -0.71 10.21
CA ALA A 113 11.20 -2.11 9.87
C ALA A 113 12.16 -2.52 8.76
N LYS A 114 12.93 -3.58 9.02
CA LYS A 114 13.82 -4.25 8.06
C LYS A 114 13.37 -5.69 7.92
N PHE A 115 12.98 -6.06 6.71
CA PHE A 115 12.55 -7.42 6.39
C PHE A 115 13.66 -8.19 5.68
N LYS A 116 13.76 -9.49 5.95
CA LYS A 116 14.62 -10.42 5.20
C LYS A 116 13.92 -11.77 5.06
N ASP A 117 14.34 -12.53 4.06
CA ASP A 117 13.89 -13.90 3.78
C ASP A 117 12.36 -14.05 3.89
N SER A 118 11.63 -13.08 3.31
CA SER A 118 10.16 -13.13 3.25
C SER A 118 9.74 -14.01 2.09
N PHE A 119 8.93 -15.03 2.34
CA PHE A 119 8.47 -15.96 1.31
C PHE A 119 7.00 -16.30 1.49
N PHE A 120 6.37 -16.59 0.35
CA PHE A 120 4.97 -16.97 0.26
C PHE A 120 4.82 -18.50 0.46
N VAL A 121 3.80 -18.90 1.22
CA VAL A 121 3.41 -20.30 1.45
C VAL A 121 1.89 -20.40 1.27
N LEU A 122 1.43 -21.40 0.52
CA LEU A 122 0.01 -21.74 0.48
C LEU A 122 -0.29 -22.85 1.48
N TRP A 123 -0.70 -22.50 2.70
CA TRP A 123 -0.97 -23.47 3.75
C TRP A 123 -2.44 -23.86 3.79
N LYS A 124 -2.75 -25.11 3.44
CA LYS A 124 -4.14 -25.64 3.36
C LYS A 124 -5.06 -24.73 2.53
N GLY A 125 -4.54 -24.15 1.45
CA GLY A 125 -5.26 -23.21 0.58
C GLY A 125 -5.33 -21.75 1.09
N THR A 126 -4.73 -21.45 2.25
CA THR A 126 -4.65 -20.10 2.81
C THR A 126 -3.29 -19.48 2.47
N PRO A 127 -3.25 -18.29 1.84
CA PRO A 127 -1.99 -17.64 1.50
C PRO A 127 -1.37 -17.02 2.75
N VAL A 128 -0.16 -17.45 3.09
CA VAL A 128 0.62 -17.04 4.25
C VAL A 128 1.98 -16.53 3.79
N VAL A 129 2.53 -15.57 4.51
CA VAL A 129 3.87 -15.07 4.33
C VAL A 129 4.65 -15.28 5.62
N CYS A 130 5.78 -15.95 5.51
CA CYS A 130 6.71 -16.17 6.59
C CYS A 130 8.01 -15.42 6.30
N GLY A 131 8.75 -15.03 7.34
CA GLY A 131 10.06 -14.42 7.18
C GLY A 131 10.59 -13.83 8.47
N TYR A 132 11.50 -12.87 8.36
CA TYR A 132 12.09 -12.20 9.51
C TYR A 132 11.94 -10.68 9.43
N VAL A 133 11.73 -10.06 10.58
CA VAL A 133 11.65 -8.62 10.75
C VAL A 133 12.53 -8.16 11.90
N ASN A 134 13.17 -7.01 11.74
CA ASN A 134 13.88 -6.30 12.81
C ASN A 134 13.40 -4.84 12.81
N SER A 135 13.18 -4.27 13.98
CA SER A 135 12.78 -2.87 14.16
C SER A 135 13.34 -2.30 15.45
N LYS A 136 13.35 -0.98 15.55
CA LYS A 136 13.70 -0.30 16.80
C LYS A 136 12.66 -0.59 17.88
N ASN A 137 13.16 -0.84 19.09
CA ASN A 137 12.34 -0.93 20.29
C ASN A 137 12.06 0.47 20.88
N ALA A 138 11.38 0.53 22.03
CA ALA A 138 11.04 1.80 22.70
C ALA A 138 12.27 2.64 23.10
N MET A 139 13.45 2.03 23.21
CA MET A 139 14.72 2.72 23.52
C MET A 139 15.49 3.13 22.26
N GLY A 140 14.93 2.90 21.06
CA GLY A 140 15.52 3.32 19.79
C GLY A 140 16.59 2.37 19.21
N GLY A 141 16.87 1.24 19.87
CA GLY A 141 17.83 0.23 19.44
C GLY A 141 17.18 -0.95 18.70
N TYR A 142 17.94 -1.63 17.84
CA TYR A 142 17.50 -2.88 17.18
C TYR A 142 17.84 -4.09 18.07
N GLY A 143 16.85 -4.93 18.36
CA GLY A 143 17.03 -6.14 19.18
C GLY A 143 17.50 -7.38 18.42
N GLY A 144 17.49 -7.33 17.09
CA GLY A 144 17.77 -8.49 16.24
C GLY A 144 16.55 -8.88 15.41
N PHE A 145 16.77 -9.76 14.43
CA PHE A 145 15.69 -10.26 13.60
C PHE A 145 14.88 -11.32 14.37
N GLN A 146 13.57 -11.11 14.46
CA GLN A 146 12.62 -12.11 14.94
C GLN A 146 11.78 -12.65 13.77
N ARG A 147 11.25 -13.86 13.91
CA ARG A 147 10.38 -14.45 12.89
C ARG A 147 9.00 -13.80 12.91
N PHE A 148 8.33 -13.84 11.76
CA PHE A 148 6.93 -13.45 11.66
C PHE A 148 6.12 -14.39 10.76
N ILE A 149 4.82 -14.45 11.02
CA ILE A 149 3.82 -15.14 10.20
C ILE A 149 2.68 -14.17 9.95
N ALA A 150 2.32 -13.96 8.69
CA ALA A 150 1.27 -13.02 8.30
C ALA A 150 0.42 -13.55 7.15
N SER A 151 -0.80 -13.06 7.02
CA SER A 151 -1.70 -13.34 5.89
C SER A 151 -2.40 -12.06 5.47
N GLY A 152 -1.98 -11.50 4.33
CA GLY A 152 -2.36 -10.15 3.92
C GLY A 152 -1.92 -9.11 4.95
N ASP A 153 -2.61 -7.97 5.00
CA ASP A 153 -2.34 -6.85 5.91
C ASP A 153 -3.06 -6.96 7.27
N VAL A 154 -4.02 -7.88 7.40
CA VAL A 154 -4.88 -8.00 8.58
C VAL A 154 -4.29 -8.92 9.65
N ILE A 155 -3.81 -10.10 9.23
CA ILE A 155 -3.31 -11.13 10.15
C ILE A 155 -1.79 -11.05 10.18
N ALA A 156 -1.23 -10.80 11.35
CA ALA A 156 0.19 -10.59 11.54
C ALA A 156 0.59 -10.98 12.97
N TYR A 157 1.53 -11.92 13.09
CA TYR A 157 2.07 -12.38 14.37
C TYR A 157 3.59 -12.30 14.35
N LEU A 158 4.13 -11.72 15.41
CA LEU A 158 5.56 -11.75 15.71
C LEU A 158 5.87 -12.93 16.63
N GLU A 159 7.06 -13.48 16.53
CA GLU A 159 7.54 -14.57 17.38
C GLU A 159 7.34 -14.29 18.87
N GLU A 160 7.63 -13.07 19.32
CA GLU A 160 7.48 -12.66 20.71
C GLU A 160 6.01 -12.54 21.18
N GLN A 161 5.04 -12.52 20.26
CA GLN A 161 3.62 -12.35 20.57
C GLN A 161 2.89 -13.69 20.75
N VAL A 162 3.55 -14.82 20.46
CA VAL A 162 2.91 -16.15 20.45
C VAL A 162 3.77 -17.14 21.21
N SER A 163 3.25 -17.70 22.31
CA SER A 163 3.97 -18.66 23.15
C SER A 163 4.45 -19.90 22.41
N ASP A 164 3.61 -20.45 21.53
CA ASP A 164 3.89 -21.68 20.77
C ASP A 164 4.35 -21.42 19.34
N PHE A 165 4.97 -20.26 19.09
CA PHE A 165 5.37 -19.84 17.75
C PHE A 165 6.21 -20.90 17.01
N ASN A 166 7.09 -21.61 17.71
CA ASN A 166 7.91 -22.67 17.12
C ASN A 166 7.10 -23.81 16.50
N ASN A 167 5.95 -24.17 17.08
CA ASN A 167 5.09 -25.21 16.55
C ASN A 167 4.37 -24.70 15.29
N VAL A 168 3.82 -23.49 15.35
CA VAL A 168 3.14 -22.85 14.21
C VAL A 168 4.10 -22.65 13.04
N TRP A 169 5.32 -22.19 13.31
CA TRP A 169 6.36 -22.01 12.29
C TRP A 169 6.71 -23.34 11.61
N ARG A 170 6.87 -24.43 12.38
CA ARG A 170 7.17 -25.75 11.81
C ARG A 170 6.03 -26.32 10.97
N GLU A 171 4.79 -25.99 11.31
CA GLU A 171 3.63 -26.48 10.56
C GLU A 171 3.40 -25.70 9.25
N ILE A 172 3.77 -24.42 9.21
CA ILE A 172 3.39 -23.50 8.13
C ILE A 172 4.58 -23.05 7.29
N CYS A 173 5.72 -22.75 7.92
CA CYS A 173 6.82 -21.97 7.35
C CYS A 173 8.06 -22.81 7.03
N THR A 174 7.95 -24.12 7.01
CA THR A 174 9.00 -25.00 6.52
C THR A 174 8.84 -25.17 5.02
N GLN A 175 9.71 -24.52 4.25
CA GLN A 175 9.93 -24.87 2.85
C GLN A 175 10.80 -26.11 2.73
#